data_AF-A0A533YEW8-F1
#
_entry.id   AF-A0A533YEW8-F1
#
_cell.length_a   1.000
_cell.length_b   1.000
_cell.length_c   1.000
_cell.angle_alpha   90.00
_cell.angle_beta   90.00
_cell.angle_gamma   90.00
#
_symmetry.space_group_name_H-M   'P 1'
#
loop_
_entity.id
_entity.type
_entity.pdbx_description
1 polymer ?
#
loop_
_entity_poly.entity_id
_entity_poly.type
_entity_poly.pdbx_seq_one_letter_code
_entity_poly.pdbx_strand_id
1 'polypeptide(L)'
;MIGGTSRISRRFVLILALAQLLVIYAWIVEPNWIEVTSHEAWFKSLPGEFNGLVIAHLSDLHIRKYGARERWVVARLAGSKPGVIVITGDLTLEGSDPASIRQFLTALHELKPTFGIWAVLGNHDHWYPLASGKDEVRTFYNNAGVSLLVNEGGRLGRGLDTLSL
;
A
#
# COMPACT_ATOMS: atom_id res chain seq x y z
N MET A 1 -59.49 -8.72 18.10
CA MET A 1 -58.11 -8.49 18.57
C MET A 1 -57.19 -9.44 17.82
N ILE A 2 -56.37 -8.92 16.90
CA ILE A 2 -55.56 -9.70 15.95
C ILE A 2 -54.20 -9.97 16.60
N GLY A 3 -54.03 -11.16 17.16
CA GLY A 3 -52.78 -11.62 17.78
C GLY A 3 -52.00 -12.55 16.84
N GLY A 4 -51.47 -12.02 15.74
CA GLY A 4 -50.62 -12.79 14.83
C GLY A 4 -49.18 -12.82 15.35
N THR A 5 -48.78 -13.86 16.06
CA THR A 5 -47.36 -14.09 16.38
C THR A 5 -46.64 -14.51 15.09
N SER A 6 -45.83 -13.62 14.51
CA SER A 6 -45.00 -13.98 13.35
C SER A 6 -43.95 -14.99 13.80
N ARG A 7 -44.16 -16.27 13.45
CA ARG A 7 -43.15 -17.30 13.66
C ARG A 7 -42.02 -17.06 12.66
N ILE A 8 -40.95 -16.43 13.13
CA ILE A 8 -39.72 -16.28 12.35
C ILE A 8 -39.23 -17.68 11.97
N SER A 9 -39.14 -17.96 10.68
CA SER A 9 -38.70 -19.27 10.21
C SER A 9 -37.21 -19.47 10.53
N ARG A 10 -36.81 -20.70 10.89
CA ARG A 10 -35.39 -21.05 11.08
C ARG A 10 -34.52 -20.64 9.88
N ARG A 11 -35.05 -20.74 8.67
CA ARG A 11 -34.37 -20.33 7.43
C ARG A 11 -34.09 -18.82 7.40
N PHE A 12 -35.05 -18.02 7.84
CA PHE A 12 -34.87 -16.56 7.91
C PHE A 12 -33.79 -16.17 8.91
N VAL A 13 -33.74 -16.81 10.10
CA VAL A 13 -32.67 -16.58 11.08
C VAL A 13 -31.31 -16.95 10.50
N LEU A 14 -31.21 -18.08 9.78
CA LEU A 14 -29.95 -18.51 9.15
C LEU A 14 -29.48 -17.54 8.05
N ILE A 15 -30.40 -17.02 7.23
CA ILE A 15 -30.07 -16.01 6.21
C ILE A 15 -29.53 -14.74 6.85
N LEU A 16 -30.18 -14.25 7.91
CA LEU A 16 -29.71 -13.05 8.62
C LEU A 16 -28.35 -13.26 9.27
N ALA A 17 -28.12 -14.43 9.89
CA ALA A 17 -26.84 -14.76 10.48
C ALA A 17 -25.72 -14.81 9.41
N LEU A 18 -25.98 -15.42 8.25
CA LEU A 18 -25.02 -15.44 7.15
C LEU A 18 -24.74 -14.04 6.60
N ALA A 19 -25.77 -13.22 6.40
CA ALA A 19 -25.60 -11.84 5.95
C ALA A 19 -24.73 -11.03 6.94
N GLN A 20 -24.96 -11.21 8.24
CA GLN A 20 -24.15 -10.55 9.27
C GLN A 20 -22.69 -11.01 9.24
N LEU A 21 -22.43 -12.31 9.05
CA LEU A 21 -21.06 -12.83 8.89
C LEU A 21 -20.37 -12.26 7.65
N LEU A 22 -21.07 -12.13 6.53
CA LEU A 22 -20.52 -11.53 5.32
C LEU A 22 -20.18 -10.05 5.50
N VAL A 23 -21.02 -9.29 6.22
CA VAL A 23 -20.72 -7.89 6.56
C VAL A 23 -19.50 -7.79 7.45
N ILE A 24 -19.40 -8.63 8.49
CA ILE A 24 -18.23 -8.68 9.38
C ILE A 24 -16.97 -9.02 8.59
N TYR A 25 -17.05 -10.01 7.70
CA TYR A 25 -15.94 -10.40 6.83
C TYR A 25 -15.48 -9.24 5.96
N ALA A 26 -16.42 -8.59 5.25
CA ALA A 26 -16.13 -7.48 4.35
C ALA A 26 -15.55 -6.25 5.09
N TRP A 27 -15.93 -6.03 6.35
CA TRP A 27 -15.46 -4.86 7.11
C TRP A 27 -14.15 -5.10 7.88
N ILE A 28 -13.88 -6.34 8.29
CA ILE A 28 -12.76 -6.65 9.18
C ILE A 28 -11.67 -7.44 8.46
N VAL A 29 -12.04 -8.44 7.68
CA VAL A 29 -11.06 -9.38 7.10
C VAL A 29 -10.47 -8.82 5.81
N GLU A 30 -11.34 -8.48 4.86
CA GLU A 30 -10.92 -8.06 3.51
C GLU A 30 -9.97 -6.86 3.53
N PRO A 31 -10.22 -5.77 4.29
CA PRO A 31 -9.31 -4.62 4.32
C PRO A 31 -7.95 -4.90 4.97
N ASN A 32 -7.86 -5.96 5.78
CA ASN A 32 -6.62 -6.34 6.47
C ASN A 32 -5.88 -7.49 5.77
N TRP A 33 -6.41 -8.00 4.67
CA TRP A 33 -5.81 -9.08 3.91
C TRP A 33 -4.74 -8.54 2.96
N ILE A 34 -3.49 -8.54 3.41
CA ILE A 34 -2.36 -8.19 2.54
C ILE A 34 -1.96 -9.41 1.71
N GLU A 35 -2.15 -9.32 0.41
CA GLU A 35 -1.63 -10.30 -0.54
C GLU A 35 -0.15 -10.02 -0.84
N VAL A 36 0.67 -11.08 -0.85
CA VAL A 36 2.09 -11.00 -1.20
C VAL A 36 2.37 -12.02 -2.30
N THR A 37 2.67 -11.51 -3.49
CA THR A 37 3.07 -12.32 -4.63
C THR A 37 4.56 -12.13 -4.92
N SER A 38 5.16 -13.08 -5.63
CA SER A 38 6.55 -13.01 -6.05
C SER A 38 6.65 -13.48 -7.49
N HIS A 39 7.33 -12.69 -8.30
CA HIS A 39 7.50 -12.93 -9.72
C HIS A 39 8.96 -12.72 -10.09
N GLU A 40 9.52 -13.65 -10.86
CA GLU A 40 10.85 -13.52 -11.43
C GLU A 40 10.72 -13.16 -12.90
N ALA A 41 11.47 -12.15 -13.34
CA ALA A 41 11.51 -11.71 -14.71
C ALA A 41 12.95 -11.72 -15.22
N TRP A 42 13.15 -12.23 -16.43
CA TRP A 42 14.46 -12.38 -17.06
C TRP A 42 14.53 -11.57 -18.34
N PHE A 43 15.50 -10.67 -18.43
CA PHE A 43 15.72 -9.86 -19.63
C PHE A 43 17.14 -10.03 -20.14
N LYS A 44 17.30 -10.43 -21.40
CA LYS A 44 18.61 -10.62 -22.04
C LYS A 44 19.42 -9.31 -22.10
N SER A 45 18.73 -8.18 -22.16
CA SER A 45 19.31 -6.84 -22.22
C SER A 45 19.41 -6.15 -20.87
N LEU A 46 19.17 -6.86 -19.75
CA LEU A 46 19.31 -6.26 -18.43
C LEU A 46 20.79 -5.94 -18.16
N PRO A 47 21.13 -4.69 -17.80
CA PRO A 47 22.47 -4.38 -17.33
C PRO A 47 22.87 -5.26 -16.14
N GLY A 48 24.14 -5.66 -16.09
CA GLY A 48 24.65 -6.54 -15.04
C GLY A 48 24.48 -5.97 -13.62
N GLU A 49 24.46 -4.64 -13.48
CA GLU A 49 24.23 -3.94 -12.21
C GLU A 49 22.83 -4.24 -11.61
N PHE A 50 21.84 -4.58 -12.44
CA PHE A 50 20.49 -4.92 -11.99
C PHE A 50 20.24 -6.43 -11.87
N ASN A 51 21.26 -7.26 -12.11
CA ASN A 51 21.10 -8.70 -11.95
C ASN A 51 20.83 -9.05 -10.48
N GLY A 52 19.71 -9.73 -10.21
CA GLY A 52 19.25 -10.02 -8.86
C GLY A 52 18.63 -8.82 -8.14
N LEU A 53 18.32 -7.73 -8.85
CA LEU A 53 17.57 -6.61 -8.27
C LEU A 53 16.19 -7.08 -7.80
N VAL A 54 15.93 -6.93 -6.50
CA VAL A 54 14.60 -7.11 -5.93
C VAL A 54 13.86 -5.78 -5.93
N ILE A 55 12.74 -5.73 -6.65
CA ILE A 55 11.80 -4.62 -6.67
C ILE A 55 10.66 -4.97 -5.72
N ALA A 56 10.48 -4.20 -4.66
CA ALA A 56 9.30 -4.30 -3.81
C ALA A 56 8.23 -3.33 -4.34
N HIS A 57 7.10 -3.86 -4.77
CA HIS A 57 5.96 -3.07 -5.25
C HIS A 57 4.84 -3.09 -4.21
N LEU A 58 4.39 -1.90 -3.82
CA LEU A 58 3.29 -1.67 -2.89
C LEU A 58 2.21 -0.86 -3.61
N SER A 59 0.95 -1.24 -3.43
CA SER A 59 -0.21 -0.47 -3.92
C SER A 59 -1.40 -0.68 -2.99
N ASP A 60 -2.36 0.24 -3.05
CA ASP A 60 -3.72 0.07 -2.48
C ASP A 60 -3.74 -0.28 -0.99
N LEU A 61 -2.74 0.19 -0.23
CA LEU A 61 -2.60 -0.18 1.17
C LEU A 61 -3.66 0.46 2.06
N HIS A 62 -4.25 1.59 1.64
CA HIS A 62 -5.32 2.28 2.35
C HIS A 62 -5.05 2.34 3.86
N ILE A 63 -4.03 3.09 4.26
CA ILE A 63 -3.53 3.13 5.64
C ILE A 63 -4.29 4.20 6.42
N ARG A 64 -5.13 3.78 7.37
CA ARG A 64 -5.73 4.71 8.35
C ARG A 64 -4.75 5.07 9.47
N LYS A 65 -4.08 4.05 10.02
CA LYS A 65 -3.16 4.15 11.16
C LYS A 65 -2.01 3.17 11.00
N TYR A 66 -0.85 3.50 11.55
CA TYR A 66 0.30 2.60 11.56
C TYR A 66 0.17 1.56 12.68
N GLY A 67 -0.24 0.35 12.30
CA GLY A 67 -0.63 -0.72 13.21
C GLY A 67 0.19 -2.00 13.03
N ALA A 68 -0.41 -3.13 13.40
CA ALA A 68 0.19 -4.45 13.24
C ALA A 68 0.32 -4.85 11.77
N ARG A 69 -0.68 -4.50 10.93
CA ARG A 69 -0.71 -4.78 9.49
C ARG A 69 0.48 -4.11 8.78
N GLU A 70 0.68 -2.82 9.01
CA GLU A 70 1.75 -2.05 8.38
C GLU A 70 3.13 -2.50 8.88
N ARG A 71 3.28 -2.80 10.17
CA ARG A 71 4.51 -3.39 10.72
C ARG A 71 4.82 -4.75 10.09
N TRP A 72 3.80 -5.57 9.86
CA TRP A 72 3.96 -6.86 9.19
C TRP A 72 4.43 -6.68 7.74
N VAL A 73 3.88 -5.71 7.00
CA VAL A 73 4.36 -5.36 5.64
C VAL A 73 5.83 -4.95 5.67
N VAL A 74 6.22 -4.03 6.56
CA VAL A 74 7.62 -3.59 6.69
C VAL A 74 8.54 -4.77 7.01
N ALA A 75 8.15 -5.64 7.95
CA ALA A 75 8.94 -6.83 8.31
C ALA A 75 9.06 -7.81 7.13
N ARG A 76 8.00 -7.98 6.34
CA ARG A 76 8.01 -8.86 5.16
C ARG A 76 8.95 -8.35 4.08
N LEU A 77 9.02 -7.03 3.87
CA LEU A 77 9.95 -6.37 2.96
C LEU A 77 11.39 -6.41 3.49
N ALA A 78 11.60 -6.23 4.79
CA ALA A 78 12.92 -6.36 5.40
C ALA A 78 13.55 -7.74 5.10
N GLY A 79 12.72 -8.80 5.10
CA GLY A 79 13.16 -10.15 4.76
C GLY A 79 13.56 -10.35 3.30
N SER A 80 13.00 -9.59 2.35
CA SER A 80 13.33 -9.69 0.92
C SER A 80 14.49 -8.79 0.48
N LYS A 81 14.95 -7.86 1.33
CA LYS A 81 16.06 -6.94 1.05
C LYS A 81 15.93 -6.21 -0.30
N PRO A 82 14.84 -5.44 -0.51
CA PRO A 82 14.61 -4.77 -1.78
C PRO A 82 15.73 -3.77 -2.11
N GLY A 83 16.19 -3.80 -3.37
CA GLY A 83 17.07 -2.77 -3.90
C GLY A 83 16.32 -1.47 -4.21
N VAL A 84 15.03 -1.56 -4.53
CA VAL A 84 14.12 -0.42 -4.72
C VAL A 84 12.74 -0.76 -4.16
N ILE A 85 12.07 0.24 -3.60
CA ILE A 85 10.66 0.15 -3.21
C ILE A 85 9.86 1.12 -4.08
N VAL A 86 8.80 0.65 -4.71
CA VAL A 86 7.88 1.47 -5.52
C VAL A 86 6.48 1.42 -4.94
N ILE A 87 5.86 2.58 -4.74
CA ILE A 87 4.50 2.75 -4.21
C ILE A 87 3.64 3.33 -5.32
N THR A 88 2.67 2.58 -5.85
CA THR A 88 1.90 3.00 -7.02
C THR A 88 0.51 3.55 -6.68
N GLY A 89 0.40 4.25 -5.54
CA GLY A 89 -0.81 4.96 -5.14
C GLY A 89 -1.71 4.21 -4.16
N ASP A 90 -2.79 4.90 -3.81
CA ASP A 90 -3.85 4.49 -2.87
C ASP A 90 -3.28 4.12 -1.49
N LEU A 91 -2.37 4.97 -1.01
CA LEU A 91 -1.79 4.85 0.31
C LEU A 91 -2.73 5.37 1.40
N THR A 92 -3.52 6.41 1.09
CA THR A 92 -4.46 7.02 2.03
C THR A 92 -5.91 6.58 1.77
N LEU A 93 -6.78 6.89 2.73
CA LEU A 93 -8.24 6.85 2.64
C LEU A 93 -8.86 7.84 3.62
N GLU A 94 -10.18 7.89 3.66
CA GLU A 94 -10.91 8.71 4.63
C GLU A 94 -10.44 8.46 6.07
N GLY A 95 -10.11 9.53 6.79
CA GLY A 95 -9.67 9.45 8.19
C GLY A 95 -8.25 8.90 8.37
N SER A 96 -7.41 8.93 7.34
CA SER A 96 -5.98 8.64 7.47
C SER A 96 -5.30 9.67 8.36
N ASP A 97 -4.48 9.19 9.29
CA ASP A 97 -3.62 10.03 10.11
C ASP A 97 -2.28 10.30 9.39
N PRO A 98 -1.95 11.57 9.05
CA PRO A 98 -0.69 11.89 8.39
C PRO A 98 0.54 11.47 9.18
N ALA A 99 0.48 11.44 10.52
CA ALA A 99 1.61 10.98 11.33
C ALA A 99 1.86 9.47 11.13
N SER A 100 0.78 8.69 11.05
CA SER A 100 0.83 7.26 10.73
C SER A 100 1.40 6.97 9.34
N ILE A 101 0.99 7.75 8.31
CA ILE A 101 1.57 7.59 6.97
C ILE A 101 3.06 7.92 6.99
N ARG A 102 3.46 9.03 7.64
CA ARG A 102 4.87 9.38 7.80
C ARG A 102 5.65 8.26 8.48
N GLN A 103 5.11 7.68 9.54
CA GLN A 103 5.74 6.58 10.26
C GLN A 103 5.94 5.34 9.38
N PHE A 104 4.94 4.97 8.57
CA PHE A 104 5.05 3.87 7.62
C PHE A 104 6.16 4.13 6.59
N LEU A 105 6.15 5.32 5.96
CA LEU A 105 7.15 5.69 4.95
C LEU A 105 8.57 5.75 5.54
N THR A 106 8.73 6.30 6.74
CA THR A 106 10.03 6.30 7.45
C THR A 106 10.49 4.87 7.76
N ALA A 107 9.59 3.98 8.18
CA ALA A 107 9.95 2.59 8.45
C ALA A 107 10.40 1.84 7.17
N LEU A 108 9.79 2.15 6.00
CA LEU A 108 10.29 1.66 4.72
C LEU A 108 11.66 2.26 4.38
N HIS A 109 11.87 3.55 4.65
CA HIS A 109 13.14 4.23 4.39
C HIS A 109 14.29 3.65 5.22
N GLU A 110 14.01 3.24 6.46
CA GLU A 110 14.96 2.57 7.35
C GLU A 110 15.45 1.21 6.82
N LEU A 111 14.73 0.59 5.86
CA LEU A 111 15.21 -0.60 5.15
C LEU A 111 16.39 -0.30 4.21
N LYS A 112 16.68 0.98 3.95
CA LYS A 112 17.81 1.47 3.15
C LYS A 112 17.92 0.80 1.76
N PRO A 113 16.85 0.82 0.95
CA PRO A 113 16.92 0.32 -0.43
C PRO A 113 17.97 1.11 -1.21
N THR A 114 18.85 0.41 -1.93
CA THR A 114 19.98 0.99 -2.68
C THR A 114 19.57 2.11 -3.63
N PHE A 115 18.43 1.94 -4.29
CA PHE A 115 17.87 2.86 -5.28
C PHE A 115 16.72 3.71 -4.72
N GLY A 116 16.54 3.71 -3.40
CA GLY A 116 15.55 4.54 -2.71
C GLY A 116 14.11 4.02 -2.81
N ILE A 117 13.18 4.91 -2.46
CA ILE A 117 11.74 4.68 -2.48
C ILE A 117 11.10 5.69 -3.41
N TRP A 118 10.28 5.21 -4.33
CA TRP A 118 9.58 6.02 -5.32
C TRP A 118 8.08 5.86 -5.14
N ALA A 119 7.34 6.96 -5.25
CA ALA A 119 5.89 6.93 -5.12
C ALA A 119 5.21 7.73 -6.24
N VAL A 120 4.03 7.27 -6.64
CA VAL A 120 3.04 8.05 -7.38
C VAL A 120 1.75 8.09 -6.58
N LEU A 121 0.91 9.10 -6.82
CA LEU A 121 -0.39 9.23 -6.17
C LEU A 121 -1.45 8.43 -6.93
N GLY A 122 -2.31 7.74 -6.19
CA GLY A 122 -3.55 7.13 -6.70
C GLY A 122 -4.76 8.05 -6.52
N ASN A 123 -5.94 7.57 -6.87
CA ASN A 123 -7.17 8.35 -6.73
C ASN A 123 -7.53 8.61 -5.26
N HIS A 124 -7.32 7.65 -4.35
CA HIS A 124 -7.60 7.86 -2.94
C HIS A 124 -6.65 8.90 -2.33
N ASP A 125 -5.39 8.96 -2.77
CA ASP A 125 -4.45 9.99 -2.32
C ASP A 125 -4.88 11.40 -2.77
N HIS A 126 -5.58 11.51 -3.89
CA HIS A 126 -6.18 12.77 -4.34
C HIS A 126 -7.47 13.13 -3.59
N TRP A 127 -8.29 12.14 -3.23
CA TRP A 127 -9.52 12.35 -2.46
C TRP A 127 -9.24 12.66 -0.99
N TYR A 128 -8.17 12.08 -0.44
CA TYR A 128 -7.77 12.20 0.96
C TYR A 128 -6.28 12.59 1.06
N PRO A 129 -5.93 13.82 0.62
CA PRO A 129 -4.55 14.24 0.53
C PRO A 129 -3.95 14.51 1.91
N LEU A 130 -2.65 14.23 2.04
CA LEU A 130 -1.89 14.42 3.28
C LEU A 130 -1.54 15.88 3.56
N ALA A 131 -1.69 16.74 2.55
CA ALA A 131 -1.50 18.17 2.62
C ALA A 131 -2.34 18.86 1.53
N SER A 132 -2.56 20.17 1.68
CA SER A 132 -3.50 20.91 0.82
C SER A 132 -2.92 21.22 -0.56
N GLY A 133 -1.60 21.42 -0.65
CA GLY A 133 -0.91 21.76 -1.90
C GLY A 133 -0.06 20.62 -2.47
N LYS A 134 0.11 20.59 -3.80
CA LYS A 134 0.99 19.62 -4.48
C LYS A 134 2.43 19.66 -3.95
N ASP A 135 2.97 20.85 -3.70
CA ASP A 135 4.33 21.02 -3.16
C ASP A 135 4.44 20.57 -1.71
N GLU A 136 3.38 20.75 -0.93
CA GLU A 136 3.32 20.30 0.46
C GLU A 136 3.25 18.77 0.53
N VAL A 137 2.47 18.13 -0.35
CA VAL A 137 2.43 16.67 -0.47
C VAL A 137 3.81 16.15 -0.90
N ARG A 138 4.45 16.76 -1.90
CA ARG A 138 5.82 16.38 -2.29
C ARG A 138 6.80 16.51 -1.12
N THR A 139 6.71 17.61 -0.38
CA THR A 139 7.51 17.85 0.83
C THR A 139 7.23 16.81 1.91
N PHE A 140 5.98 16.41 2.09
CA PHE A 140 5.59 15.37 3.04
C PHE A 140 6.32 14.05 2.76
N TYR A 141 6.28 13.57 1.51
CA TYR A 141 6.95 12.34 1.06
C TYR A 141 8.47 12.46 1.14
N ASN A 142 9.04 13.57 0.65
CA ASN A 142 10.48 13.81 0.70
C ASN A 142 11.03 13.80 2.14
N ASN A 143 10.31 14.42 3.08
CA ASN A 143 10.67 14.41 4.50
C ASN A 143 10.57 13.02 5.15
N ALA A 144 9.88 12.07 4.51
CA ALA A 144 9.85 10.68 4.93
C ALA A 144 10.86 9.80 4.15
N GLY A 145 11.72 10.40 3.33
CA GLY A 145 12.73 9.69 2.55
C GLY A 145 12.19 9.01 1.29
N VAL A 146 11.08 9.52 0.74
CA VAL A 146 10.41 8.98 -0.45
C VAL A 146 10.37 10.02 -1.55
N SER A 147 10.80 9.65 -2.75
CA SER A 147 10.73 10.51 -3.94
C SER A 147 9.35 10.39 -4.58
N LEU A 148 8.52 11.43 -4.42
CA LEU A 148 7.22 11.51 -5.07
C LEU A 148 7.37 12.01 -6.51
N LEU A 149 6.83 11.22 -7.45
CA LEU A 149 6.72 11.52 -8.87
C LEU A 149 5.33 12.08 -9.16
N VAL A 150 5.25 13.26 -9.75
CA VAL A 150 3.99 13.90 -10.15
C VAL A 150 4.11 14.33 -11.60
N ASN A 151 3.50 13.56 -12.52
CA ASN A 151 3.66 13.73 -13.97
C ASN A 151 5.14 13.71 -14.41
N GLU A 152 5.95 12.88 -13.75
CA GLU A 152 7.38 12.73 -13.95
C GLU A 152 7.73 11.23 -13.96
N GLY A 153 8.83 10.87 -14.63
CA GLY A 153 9.39 9.51 -14.61
C GLY A 153 10.72 9.46 -13.86
N GLY A 154 11.03 8.31 -13.27
CA GLY A 154 12.29 8.09 -12.55
C GLY A 154 13.32 7.36 -13.40
N ARG A 155 14.60 7.48 -13.06
CA ARG A 155 15.65 6.61 -13.60
C ARG A 155 16.53 6.09 -12.47
N LEU A 156 16.72 4.77 -12.44
CA LEU A 156 17.66 4.08 -11.56
C LEU A 156 18.98 3.85 -12.29
N GLY A 157 20.10 3.85 -11.57
CA GLY A 157 21.45 3.58 -12.11
C GLY A 157 22.24 4.83 -12.52
N ARG A 158 23.43 4.63 -13.11
CA ARG A 158 24.32 5.69 -13.60
C ARG A 158 24.89 5.32 -14.98
N GLY A 159 25.05 6.29 -15.86
CA GLY A 159 25.69 6.08 -17.17
C GLY A 159 24.77 5.38 -18.18
N LEU A 160 25.26 4.34 -18.87
CA LEU A 160 24.49 3.56 -19.85
C LEU A 160 23.58 2.51 -19.20
N ASP A 161 23.83 2.15 -17.95
CA ASP A 161 23.10 1.14 -17.20
C ASP A 161 21.97 1.80 -16.41
N THR A 162 20.86 2.07 -17.10
CA THR A 162 19.70 2.74 -16.49
C THR A 162 18.41 1.96 -16.68
N LEU A 163 17.58 1.99 -15.63
CA LEU A 163 16.23 1.46 -15.65
C LEU A 163 15.26 2.62 -15.43
N SER A 164 14.28 2.79 -16.32
CA SER A 164 13.28 3.85 -16.18
C SER A 164 12.07 3.33 -15.40
N LEU A 165 11.61 4.13 -14.44
CA LEU A 165 10.42 3.90 -13.61
C LEU A 165 9.27 4.79 -14.08
#